data_AF-A0A502G5I0-F1
#
_entry.id   AF-A0A502G5I0-F1
#
_cell.length_a   1.000
_cell.length_b   1.000
_cell.length_c   1.000
_cell.angle_alpha   90.00
_cell.angle_beta   90.00
_cell.angle_gamma   90.00
#
_symmetry.space_group_name_H-M   'P 1'
#
loop_
_entity.id
_entity.type
_entity.pdbx_description
1 polymer ?
#
loop_
_entity_poly.entity_id
_entity_poly.type
_entity_poly.pdbx_seq_one_letter_code
_entity_poly.pdbx_strand_id
1 'polypeptide(L)'
;MGNLTAAQIEADVNFLINGLDTEHRQIPSPTELMKRSAAIPFFSVLLSILSTVIFYASFDKDDASIKGFIIFLISEGWYLLAITAAVGLLVFLMTYNNQLTYMSLPLEVRSNSLLVSHLAKIVRKSIITFCTLMIISCLLSGLSAWFAIAVPVLLLSLFIVSSILVSFEINRLGAGLALEKISKLIKNI
;
A
#
# COMPACT_ATOMS: atom_id res chain seq x y z
N MET A 1 13.67 -19.90 -3.36
CA MET A 1 12.74 -20.17 -4.48
C MET A 1 13.57 -20.08 -5.73
N GLY A 2 13.63 -21.16 -6.52
CA GLY A 2 14.44 -21.23 -7.74
C GLY A 2 13.93 -20.29 -8.84
N ASN A 3 14.74 -20.08 -9.86
CA ASN A 3 14.38 -19.26 -11.02
C ASN A 3 13.13 -19.84 -11.70
N LEU A 4 12.10 -19.02 -11.89
CA LEU A 4 10.90 -19.39 -12.67
C LEU A 4 11.28 -19.48 -14.15
N THR A 5 10.78 -20.50 -14.84
CA THR A 5 11.00 -20.64 -16.29
C THR A 5 9.93 -19.87 -17.07
N ALA A 6 10.25 -19.45 -18.29
CA ALA A 6 9.29 -18.77 -19.17
C ALA A 6 8.02 -19.62 -19.41
N ALA A 7 8.15 -20.94 -19.51
CA ALA A 7 7.03 -21.86 -19.68
C ALA A 7 6.10 -21.89 -18.46
N GLN A 8 6.64 -21.82 -17.24
CA GLN A 8 5.83 -21.73 -16.02
C GLN A 8 5.04 -20.42 -15.96
N ILE A 9 5.65 -19.33 -16.42
CA ILE A 9 5.02 -18.01 -16.43
C ILE A 9 3.90 -17.98 -17.47
N GLU A 10 4.11 -18.51 -18.67
CA GLU A 10 3.08 -18.61 -19.69
C GLU A 10 1.88 -19.46 -19.25
N ALA A 11 2.15 -20.61 -18.61
CA ALA A 11 1.10 -21.46 -18.04
C ALA A 11 0.30 -20.74 -16.94
N ASP A 12 0.97 -19.99 -16.06
CA ASP A 12 0.32 -19.23 -14.98
C ASP A 12 -0.53 -18.06 -15.52
N VAL A 13 -0.07 -17.39 -16.59
CA VAL A 13 -0.85 -16.34 -17.25
C VAL A 13 -2.11 -16.93 -17.88
N ASN A 14 -2.02 -18.07 -18.57
CA ASN A 14 -3.20 -18.75 -19.12
C ASN A 14 -4.17 -19.17 -18.01
N PHE A 15 -3.65 -19.65 -16.87
CA PHE A 15 -4.45 -19.97 -15.70
C PHE A 15 -5.18 -18.73 -15.13
N LEU A 16 -4.51 -17.58 -15.07
CA LEU A 16 -5.12 -16.31 -14.63
C LEU A 16 -6.23 -15.84 -15.58
N ILE A 17 -6.05 -15.99 -16.89
CA ILE A 17 -7.06 -15.62 -17.90
C ILE A 17 -8.28 -16.51 -17.82
N ASN A 18 -8.08 -17.83 -17.74
CA ASN A 18 -9.19 -18.78 -17.58
C ASN A 18 -9.93 -18.53 -16.26
N GLY A 19 -9.23 -18.09 -15.22
CA GLY A 19 -9.83 -17.69 -13.94
C GLY A 19 -10.65 -16.40 -13.99
N LEU A 20 -10.49 -15.58 -15.04
CA LEU A 20 -11.27 -14.36 -15.27
C LEU A 20 -12.46 -14.58 -16.19
N ASP A 21 -12.63 -15.79 -16.73
CA ASP A 21 -13.77 -16.13 -17.56
C ASP A 21 -15.09 -15.99 -16.77
N THR A 22 -16.12 -15.53 -17.47
CA THR A 22 -17.35 -14.91 -16.93
C THR A 22 -18.11 -15.73 -15.87
N GLU A 23 -17.94 -17.05 -15.85
CA GLU A 23 -18.61 -17.93 -14.88
C GLU A 23 -17.98 -17.93 -13.48
N HIS A 24 -16.73 -17.51 -13.32
CA HIS A 24 -15.98 -17.70 -12.06
C HIS A 24 -15.61 -16.38 -11.35
N ARG A 25 -15.83 -15.22 -11.99
CA ARG A 25 -15.41 -13.92 -11.46
C ARG A 25 -16.09 -13.60 -10.12
N GLN A 26 -15.28 -13.31 -9.10
CA GLN A 26 -15.79 -12.86 -7.80
C GLN A 26 -16.07 -11.36 -7.85
N ILE A 27 -17.26 -10.94 -7.42
CA ILE A 27 -17.56 -9.52 -7.19
C ILE A 27 -17.25 -9.22 -5.73
N PRO A 28 -16.14 -8.50 -5.43
CA PRO A 28 -15.78 -8.20 -4.06
C PRO A 28 -16.80 -7.29 -3.38
N SER A 29 -17.03 -7.51 -2.10
CA SER A 29 -17.89 -6.65 -1.31
C SER A 29 -17.23 -5.26 -1.15
N PRO A 30 -17.98 -4.15 -1.33
CA PRO A 30 -17.42 -2.80 -1.18
C PRO A 30 -16.82 -2.56 0.21
N THR A 31 -17.41 -3.14 1.24
CA THR A 31 -16.95 -2.99 2.63
C THR A 31 -15.60 -3.66 2.89
N GLU A 32 -15.35 -4.85 2.34
CA GLU A 32 -14.04 -5.49 2.44
C GLU A 32 -12.97 -4.74 1.65
N LEU A 33 -13.30 -4.25 0.46
CA LEU A 33 -12.39 -3.41 -0.33
C LEU A 33 -12.00 -2.15 0.44
N MET A 34 -12.97 -1.46 1.03
CA MET A 34 -12.70 -0.28 1.85
C MET A 34 -11.80 -0.62 3.03
N LYS A 35 -12.10 -1.67 3.80
CA LYS A 35 -11.29 -2.10 4.95
C LYS A 35 -9.84 -2.39 4.58
N ARG A 36 -9.62 -3.14 3.49
CA ARG A 36 -8.25 -3.47 3.06
C ARG A 36 -7.49 -2.27 2.51
N SER A 37 -8.16 -1.40 1.77
CA SER A 37 -7.54 -0.22 1.15
C SER A 37 -7.25 0.87 2.18
N ALA A 38 -8.04 0.95 3.25
CA ALA A 38 -7.88 1.94 4.31
C ALA A 38 -6.89 1.53 5.40
N ALA A 39 -6.51 0.25 5.49
CA ALA A 39 -5.69 -0.26 6.60
C ALA A 39 -4.36 0.50 6.76
N ILE A 40 -3.61 0.69 5.67
CA ILE A 40 -2.31 1.38 5.70
C ILE A 40 -2.46 2.90 5.87
N PRO A 41 -3.36 3.59 5.12
CA PRO A 41 -3.68 4.99 5.40
C PRO A 41 -4.09 5.27 6.85
N PHE A 42 -4.98 4.45 7.41
CA PHE A 42 -5.42 4.61 8.79
C PHE A 42 -4.28 4.41 9.78
N PHE A 43 -3.45 3.39 9.57
CA PHE A 43 -2.24 3.16 10.36
C PHE A 43 -1.30 4.37 10.34
N SER A 44 -1.11 5.00 9.18
CA SER A 44 -0.26 6.19 9.06
C SER A 44 -0.82 7.41 9.79
N VAL A 45 -2.15 7.60 9.78
CA VAL A 45 -2.82 8.67 10.53
C VAL A 45 -2.63 8.47 12.03
N LEU A 46 -2.78 7.24 12.53
CA LEU A 46 -2.51 6.92 13.94
C LEU A 46 -1.06 7.23 14.33
N LEU A 47 -0.09 6.85 13.49
CA LEU A 47 1.32 7.19 13.74
C LEU A 47 1.59 8.68 13.67
N SER A 48 0.88 9.42 12.81
CA SER A 48 0.99 10.87 12.72
C SER A 48 0.50 11.54 13.99
N ILE A 49 -0.69 11.14 14.51
CA ILE A 49 -1.21 11.57 15.82
C ILE A 49 -0.19 11.28 16.93
N LEU A 50 0.35 10.05 16.97
CA LEU A 50 1.32 9.67 17.98
C LEU A 50 2.62 10.50 17.86
N SER A 51 3.09 10.77 16.65
CA SER A 51 4.28 11.59 16.43
C SER A 51 4.06 13.04 16.84
N THR A 52 2.86 13.59 16.64
CA THR A 52 2.50 14.94 17.12
C THR A 52 2.50 15.00 18.64
N VAL A 53 1.99 13.96 19.32
CA VAL A 53 2.00 13.87 20.79
C VAL A 53 3.43 13.78 21.31
N ILE A 54 4.27 12.92 20.72
CA ILE A 54 5.67 12.74 21.12
C ILE A 54 6.46 14.04 20.90
N PHE A 55 6.27 14.69 19.76
CA PHE A 55 6.89 15.98 19.46
C PHE A 55 6.52 17.03 20.51
N TYR A 56 5.22 17.21 20.77
CA TYR A 56 4.73 18.16 21.77
C TYR A 56 5.34 17.90 23.15
N ALA A 57 5.28 16.64 23.63
CA ALA A 57 5.81 16.26 24.93
C ALA A 57 7.33 16.45 25.07
N SER A 58 8.08 16.44 23.96
CA SER A 58 9.54 16.56 23.97
C SER A 58 10.03 18.00 23.97
N PHE A 59 9.28 18.90 23.31
CA PHE A 59 9.70 20.29 23.09
C PHE A 59 8.97 21.31 23.98
N ASP A 60 7.77 21.01 24.46
CA ASP A 60 6.96 21.94 25.26
C ASP A 60 6.87 21.47 26.73
N LYS A 61 8.04 21.40 27.38
CA LYS A 61 8.21 20.75 28.70
C LYS A 61 7.56 21.52 29.84
N ASP A 62 7.44 22.84 29.72
CA ASP A 62 6.96 23.70 30.81
C ASP A 62 5.43 23.69 30.94
N ASP A 63 4.72 23.25 29.89
CA ASP A 63 3.26 23.27 29.83
C ASP A 63 2.64 21.93 29.39
N ALA A 64 3.37 20.81 29.63
CA ALA A 64 3.02 19.44 29.27
C ALA A 64 1.70 18.95 29.92
N SER A 65 0.60 19.47 29.40
CA SER A 65 -0.76 19.28 29.88
C SER A 65 -1.66 18.95 28.70
N ILE A 66 -2.78 18.27 28.97
CA ILE A 66 -3.77 17.94 27.94
C ILE A 66 -4.32 19.23 27.29
N LYS A 67 -4.51 20.28 28.10
CA LYS A 67 -4.99 21.58 27.62
C LYS A 67 -3.97 22.24 26.69
N GLY A 68 -2.69 22.21 27.05
CA GLY A 68 -1.60 22.71 26.22
C GLY A 68 -1.50 21.95 24.90
N PHE A 69 -1.61 20.62 24.92
CA PHE A 69 -1.63 19.80 23.69
C PHE A 69 -2.79 20.17 22.76
N ILE A 70 -4.00 20.38 23.30
CA ILE A 70 -5.15 20.79 22.48
C ILE A 70 -4.92 22.17 21.84
N ILE A 71 -4.35 23.12 22.59
CA ILE A 71 -4.03 24.46 22.07
C ILE A 71 -2.98 24.34 20.95
N PHE A 72 -1.89 23.62 21.21
CA PHE A 72 -0.85 23.34 20.21
C PHE A 72 -1.42 22.66 18.96
N LEU A 73 -2.30 21.68 19.13
CA LEU A 73 -2.90 20.95 18.03
C LEU A 73 -3.75 21.88 17.15
N ILE A 74 -4.53 22.78 17.75
CA ILE A 74 -5.40 23.72 17.02
C ILE A 74 -4.58 24.83 16.36
N SER A 75 -3.51 25.33 17.00
CA SER A 75 -2.69 26.39 16.44
C SER A 75 -1.79 25.89 15.32
N GLU A 76 -1.04 24.82 15.60
CA GLU A 76 0.08 24.37 14.78
C GLU A 76 -0.05 22.88 14.43
N GLY A 77 -0.19 21.98 15.40
CA GLY A 77 -0.11 20.53 15.14
C GLY A 77 -1.10 19.96 14.09
N TRP A 78 -2.21 20.65 13.80
CA TRP A 78 -3.21 20.20 12.84
C TRP A 78 -2.69 20.08 11.40
N TYR A 79 -1.69 20.89 10.98
CA TYR A 79 -1.19 20.83 9.60
C TYR A 79 -0.65 19.43 9.27
N LEU A 80 0.03 18.80 10.23
CA LEU A 80 0.65 17.50 10.02
C LEU A 80 -0.42 16.41 9.86
N LEU A 81 -1.46 16.47 10.69
CA LEU A 81 -2.59 15.56 10.61
C LEU A 81 -3.37 15.77 9.30
N ALA A 82 -3.61 17.01 8.90
CA ALA A 82 -4.30 17.34 7.66
C ALA A 82 -3.55 16.84 6.43
N ILE A 83 -2.23 17.05 6.36
CA ILE A 83 -1.38 16.54 5.28
C ILE A 83 -1.41 15.01 5.27
N THR A 84 -1.28 14.37 6.42
CA THR A 84 -1.32 12.89 6.52
C THR A 84 -2.67 12.33 6.08
N ALA A 85 -3.77 12.97 6.50
CA ALA A 85 -5.11 12.57 6.08
C ALA A 85 -5.31 12.75 4.57
N ALA A 86 -4.84 13.86 3.99
CA ALA A 86 -4.94 14.11 2.55
C ALA A 86 -4.14 13.08 1.73
N VAL A 87 -2.88 12.82 2.11
CA VAL A 87 -2.07 11.78 1.47
C VAL A 87 -2.68 10.39 1.68
N GLY A 88 -3.18 10.12 2.88
CA GLY A 88 -3.86 8.87 3.21
C GLY A 88 -5.11 8.63 2.36
N LEU A 89 -5.92 9.66 2.13
CA LEU A 89 -7.09 9.59 1.26
C LEU A 89 -6.69 9.30 -0.19
N LEU A 90 -5.65 9.97 -0.68
CA LEU A 90 -5.11 9.72 -2.03
C LEU A 90 -4.65 8.27 -2.17
N VAL A 91 -3.82 7.78 -1.24
CA VAL A 91 -3.31 6.41 -1.25
C VAL A 91 -4.44 5.39 -1.09
N PHE A 92 -5.46 5.70 -0.29
CA PHE A 92 -6.67 4.89 -0.16
C PHE A 92 -7.36 4.71 -1.53
N LEU A 93 -7.63 5.81 -2.25
CA LEU A 93 -8.31 5.76 -3.54
C LEU A 93 -7.51 4.98 -4.59
N MET A 94 -6.19 5.19 -4.64
CA MET A 94 -5.33 4.47 -5.57
C MET A 94 -5.24 2.97 -5.22
N THR A 95 -5.15 2.64 -3.94
CA THR A 95 -5.12 1.25 -3.47
C THR A 95 -6.45 0.55 -3.69
N TYR A 96 -7.57 1.27 -3.61
CA TYR A 96 -8.91 0.74 -3.84
C TYR A 96 -9.04 0.11 -5.22
N ASN A 97 -8.54 0.78 -6.27
CA ASN A 97 -8.56 0.24 -7.63
C ASN A 97 -7.69 -1.02 -7.77
N ASN A 98 -6.50 -1.02 -7.17
CA ASN A 98 -5.61 -2.18 -7.16
C ASN A 98 -6.24 -3.37 -6.42
N GLN A 99 -6.91 -3.13 -5.29
CA GLN A 99 -7.60 -4.16 -4.52
C GLN A 99 -8.84 -4.68 -5.24
N LEU A 100 -9.56 -3.84 -5.97
CA LEU A 100 -10.70 -4.26 -6.80
C LEU A 100 -10.25 -5.27 -7.85
N THR A 101 -9.19 -4.97 -8.58
CA THR A 101 -8.60 -5.88 -9.57
C THR A 101 -8.14 -7.18 -8.92
N TYR A 102 -7.40 -7.08 -7.82
CA TYR A 102 -6.91 -8.25 -7.10
C TYR A 102 -8.05 -9.14 -6.59
N MET A 103 -9.10 -8.59 -5.99
CA MET A 103 -10.20 -9.37 -5.45
C MET A 103 -11.19 -9.87 -6.49
N SER A 104 -11.16 -9.33 -7.72
CA SER A 104 -11.96 -9.85 -8.82
C SER A 104 -11.52 -11.24 -9.28
N LEU A 105 -10.26 -11.60 -8.99
CA LEU A 105 -9.75 -12.94 -9.21
C LEU A 105 -10.34 -13.92 -8.18
N PRO A 106 -10.82 -15.09 -8.60
CA PRO A 106 -11.30 -16.13 -7.68
C PRO A 106 -10.24 -16.50 -6.64
N LEU A 107 -10.67 -16.86 -5.43
CA LEU A 107 -9.76 -17.25 -4.35
C LEU A 107 -8.81 -18.38 -4.76
N GLU A 108 -9.33 -19.40 -5.46
CA GLU A 108 -8.56 -20.54 -5.96
C GLU A 108 -7.48 -20.12 -6.95
N VAL A 109 -7.77 -19.14 -7.80
CA VAL A 109 -6.82 -18.61 -8.79
C VAL A 109 -5.75 -17.79 -8.08
N ARG A 110 -6.14 -16.95 -7.11
CA ARG A 110 -5.20 -16.15 -6.30
C ARG A 110 -4.24 -16.98 -5.47
N SER A 111 -4.71 -18.08 -4.89
CA SER A 111 -3.89 -18.93 -4.01
C SER A 111 -2.93 -19.83 -4.79
N ASN A 112 -3.32 -20.24 -6.00
CA ASN A 112 -2.55 -21.19 -6.80
C ASN A 112 -1.65 -20.51 -7.84
N SER A 113 -1.88 -19.22 -8.16
CA SER A 113 -1.02 -18.50 -9.11
C SER A 113 0.37 -18.21 -8.55
N LEU A 114 1.38 -18.58 -9.34
CA LEU A 114 2.79 -18.32 -9.04
C LEU A 114 3.13 -16.82 -9.15
N LEU A 115 2.59 -16.14 -10.16
CA LEU A 115 2.79 -14.70 -10.34
C LEU A 115 2.16 -13.90 -9.22
N VAL A 116 0.88 -14.17 -8.90
CA VAL A 116 0.15 -13.46 -7.86
C VAL A 116 0.81 -13.65 -6.49
N SER A 117 1.21 -14.89 -6.16
CA SER A 117 1.89 -15.17 -4.89
C SER A 117 3.28 -14.51 -4.81
N HIS A 118 4.04 -14.47 -5.92
CA HIS A 118 5.33 -13.79 -5.97
C HIS A 118 5.18 -12.27 -5.78
N LEU A 119 4.28 -11.64 -6.53
CA LEU A 119 4.00 -10.20 -6.42
C LEU A 119 3.49 -9.84 -5.02
N ALA A 120 2.58 -10.64 -4.45
CA ALA A 120 2.06 -10.43 -3.11
C ALA A 120 3.18 -10.46 -2.04
N LYS A 121 4.17 -11.34 -2.19
CA LYS A 121 5.32 -11.41 -1.28
C LYS A 121 6.17 -10.15 -1.34
N ILE A 122 6.37 -9.59 -2.54
CA ILE A 122 7.15 -8.37 -2.74
C ILE A 122 6.42 -7.17 -2.15
N VAL A 123 5.12 -7.03 -2.44
CA VAL A 123 4.27 -5.98 -1.86
C VAL A 123 4.26 -6.07 -0.33
N ARG A 124 4.08 -7.27 0.24
CA ARG A 124 4.11 -7.48 1.69
C ARG A 124 5.45 -7.07 2.31
N LYS A 125 6.57 -7.41 1.67
CA LYS A 125 7.90 -7.01 2.15
C LYS A 125 8.05 -5.49 2.13
N SER A 126 7.60 -4.82 1.06
CA SER A 126 7.61 -3.36 0.98
C SER A 126 6.77 -2.72 2.07
N ILE A 127 5.54 -3.20 2.30
CA ILE A 127 4.67 -2.71 3.37
C ILE A 127 5.36 -2.84 4.72
N ILE A 128 5.91 -4.01 5.06
CA ILE A 128 6.60 -4.23 6.34
C ILE A 128 7.78 -3.25 6.50
N THR A 129 8.61 -3.09 5.48
CA THR A 129 9.75 -2.16 5.51
C THR A 129 9.31 -0.73 5.77
N PHE A 130 8.34 -0.22 5.01
CA PHE A 130 7.88 1.16 5.17
C PHE A 130 7.10 1.39 6.46
N CYS A 131 6.27 0.44 6.89
CA CYS A 131 5.60 0.54 8.20
C CYS A 131 6.62 0.58 9.33
N THR A 132 7.69 -0.21 9.26
CA THR A 132 8.79 -0.17 10.25
C THR A 132 9.47 1.19 10.25
N LEU A 133 9.78 1.75 9.07
CA LEU A 133 10.36 3.09 8.95
C LEU A 133 9.42 4.17 9.50
N MET A 134 8.11 4.08 9.25
CA MET A 134 7.13 5.02 9.80
C MET A 134 7.08 4.96 11.33
N ILE A 135 7.14 3.76 11.92
CA ILE A 135 7.20 3.59 13.38
C ILE A 135 8.48 4.22 13.95
N ILE A 136 9.63 3.93 13.34
CA ILE A 136 10.92 4.50 13.77
C ILE A 136 10.88 6.03 13.67
N SER A 137 10.36 6.58 12.58
CA SER A 137 10.20 8.02 12.39
C SER A 137 9.25 8.63 13.43
N CYS A 138 8.15 7.95 13.73
CA CYS A 138 7.22 8.37 14.78
C CYS A 138 7.94 8.46 16.14
N LEU A 139 8.75 7.47 16.52
CA LEU A 139 9.50 7.49 17.78
C LEU A 139 10.59 8.58 17.81
N LEU A 140 11.26 8.83 16.68
CA LEU A 140 12.30 9.86 16.56
C LEU A 140 11.74 11.29 16.44
N SER A 141 10.42 11.46 16.32
CA SER A 141 9.78 12.78 16.25
C SER A 141 10.08 13.66 17.47
N GLY A 142 10.35 13.06 18.63
CA GLY A 142 10.76 13.79 19.84
C GLY A 142 12.16 14.43 19.73
N LEU A 143 12.98 14.03 18.75
CA LEU A 143 14.29 14.63 18.50
C LEU A 143 14.23 15.75 17.45
N SER A 144 13.29 15.67 16.51
CA SER A 144 13.17 16.62 15.41
C SER A 144 11.82 16.53 14.71
N ALA A 145 11.22 17.69 14.41
CA ALA A 145 9.96 17.80 13.68
C ALA A 145 9.99 17.13 12.29
N TRP A 146 11.17 17.03 11.66
CA TRP A 146 11.35 16.38 10.36
C TRP A 146 10.93 14.91 10.37
N PHE A 147 11.10 14.21 11.48
CA PHE A 147 10.67 12.82 11.60
C PHE A 147 9.15 12.67 11.73
N ALA A 148 8.44 13.68 12.22
CA ALA A 148 6.98 13.70 12.20
C ALA A 148 6.45 13.86 10.76
N ILE A 149 7.07 14.76 9.99
CA ILE A 149 6.76 14.99 8.56
C ILE A 149 7.11 13.75 7.70
N ALA A 150 8.08 12.94 8.11
CA ALA A 150 8.45 11.76 7.34
C ALA A 150 7.32 10.71 7.28
N VAL A 151 6.38 10.68 8.23
CA VAL A 151 5.26 9.71 8.23
C VAL A 151 4.41 9.82 6.95
N PRO A 152 3.81 10.98 6.60
CA PRO A 152 3.06 11.11 5.35
C PRO A 152 3.93 10.92 4.09
N VAL A 153 5.20 11.34 4.13
CA VAL A 153 6.13 11.15 3.00
C VAL A 153 6.41 9.67 2.76
N LEU A 154 6.63 8.89 3.82
CA LEU A 154 6.86 7.45 3.77
C LEU A 154 5.60 6.69 3.31
N LEU A 155 4.41 7.15 3.68
CA LEU A 155 3.15 6.60 3.18
C LEU A 155 3.04 6.76 1.66
N LEU A 156 3.28 7.97 1.14
CA LEU A 156 3.26 8.20 -0.30
C LEU A 156 4.36 7.41 -1.01
N SER A 157 5.56 7.38 -0.43
CA SER A 157 6.70 6.63 -0.96
C SER A 157 6.41 5.13 -1.02
N LEU A 158 5.76 4.55 -0.01
CA LEU A 158 5.34 3.15 -0.03
C LEU A 158 4.48 2.85 -1.25
N PHE A 159 3.48 3.70 -1.53
CA PHE A 159 2.61 3.50 -2.68
C PHE A 159 3.39 3.55 -4.01
N ILE A 160 4.24 4.57 -4.19
CA ILE A 160 5.04 4.74 -5.41
C ILE A 160 6.03 3.59 -5.59
N VAL A 161 6.82 3.29 -4.56
CA VAL A 161 7.87 2.27 -4.62
C VAL A 161 7.26 0.88 -4.80
N SER A 162 6.16 0.55 -4.11
CA SER A 162 5.48 -0.73 -4.33
C SER A 162 4.96 -0.88 -5.76
N SER A 163 4.39 0.18 -6.34
CA SER A 163 3.91 0.19 -7.72
C SER A 163 5.04 0.01 -8.74
N ILE A 164 6.20 0.64 -8.50
CA ILE A 164 7.41 0.48 -9.33
C ILE A 164 7.96 -0.95 -9.20
N LEU A 165 8.07 -1.48 -7.98
CA LEU A 165 8.58 -2.83 -7.75
C LEU A 165 7.70 -3.89 -8.41
N VAL A 166 6.37 -3.75 -8.30
CA VAL A 166 5.43 -4.65 -9.00
C VAL A 166 5.61 -4.57 -10.50
N SER A 167 5.69 -3.35 -11.07
CA SER A 167 5.91 -3.16 -12.51
C SER A 167 7.24 -3.75 -12.98
N PHE A 168 8.30 -3.55 -12.22
CA PHE A 168 9.63 -4.11 -12.52
C PHE A 168 9.62 -5.63 -12.51
N GLU A 169 8.90 -6.23 -11.56
CA GLU A 169 8.80 -7.68 -11.43
C GLU A 169 7.96 -8.32 -12.53
N ILE A 170 6.85 -7.69 -12.93
CA ILE A 170 6.06 -8.12 -14.09
C ILE A 170 6.92 -8.10 -15.36
N ASN A 171 7.73 -7.06 -15.54
CA ASN A 171 8.63 -6.94 -16.68
C ASN A 171 9.78 -7.96 -16.62
N ARG A 172 10.38 -8.16 -15.44
CA ARG A 172 11.48 -9.13 -15.23
C ARG A 172 11.03 -10.56 -15.49
N LEU A 173 9.80 -10.89 -15.11
CA LEU A 173 9.20 -12.20 -15.34
C LEU A 173 8.79 -12.41 -16.81
N GLY A 174 8.89 -11.40 -17.68
CA GLY A 174 8.39 -11.51 -19.05
C GLY A 174 6.87 -11.65 -19.13
N ALA A 175 6.17 -11.55 -18.00
CA ALA A 175 4.72 -11.55 -17.93
C ALA A 175 4.14 -10.34 -18.68
N GLY A 176 4.87 -9.23 -18.77
CA GLY A 176 4.50 -8.08 -19.63
C GLY A 176 4.38 -8.46 -21.11
N LEU A 177 5.31 -9.27 -21.63
CA LEU A 177 5.28 -9.74 -23.03
C LEU A 177 4.19 -10.80 -23.25
N ALA A 178 3.92 -11.65 -22.25
CA ALA A 178 2.84 -12.62 -22.30
C ALA A 178 1.46 -11.92 -22.28
N LEU A 179 1.28 -10.93 -21.40
CA LEU A 179 0.07 -10.10 -21.34
C LEU A 179 -0.13 -9.29 -22.64
N GLU A 180 0.93 -8.78 -23.27
CA GLU A 180 0.84 -8.08 -24.55
C GLU A 180 0.44 -9.02 -25.70
N LYS A 181 1.01 -10.23 -25.76
CA LYS A 181 0.62 -11.25 -26.74
C LYS A 181 -0.84 -11.66 -26.59
N ILE A 182 -1.31 -11.80 -25.36
CA ILE A 182 -2.69 -12.15 -25.05
C ILE A 182 -3.64 -10.99 -25.36
N SER A 183 -3.26 -9.75 -25.05
CA SER A 183 -4.04 -8.57 -25.43
C SER A 183 -4.22 -8.48 -26.95
N LYS A 184 -3.19 -8.81 -27.73
CA LYS A 184 -3.30 -8.91 -29.21
C LYS A 184 -4.20 -10.06 -29.66
N LEU A 185 -4.21 -11.18 -28.96
CA LEU A 185 -5.06 -12.34 -29.26
C LEU A 185 -6.54 -12.03 -28.99
N ILE A 186 -6.85 -11.36 -27.88
CA ILE A 186 -8.21 -10.90 -27.54
C ILE A 186 -8.69 -9.82 -28.52
N LYS A 187 -7.81 -8.94 -29.01
CA LYS A 187 -8.18 -7.90 -29.98
C LYS A 187 -8.53 -8.43 -31.38
N ASN A 188 -8.15 -9.68 -31.66
CA ASN A 188 -8.36 -10.34 -32.95
C ASN A 188 -9.54 -11.33 -32.93
N ILE A 189 -10.24 -11.44 -31.79
CA ILE A 189 -11.51 -12.17 -31.62
C ILE A 189 -12.62 -11.11 -31.55
#